data_AF-A0A6A6N9X6-F1
#
_entry.id   AF-A0A6A6N9X6-F1
#
_cell.length_a   1.000
_cell.length_b   1.000
_cell.length_c   1.000
_cell.angle_alpha   90.00
_cell.angle_beta   90.00
_cell.angle_gamma   90.00
#
_symmetry.space_group_name_H-M   'P 1'
#
loop_
_entity.id
_entity.type
_entity.pdbx_description
1 polymer ?
#
loop_
_entity_poly.entity_id
_entity_poly.type
_entity_poly.pdbx_seq_one_letter_code
_entity_poly.pdbx_strand_id
1 'polypeptide(L)'
;METKEKEIIRLEKETVIPILKSKLITTLTGLIGDPSIRAEFLKFCKRVEYTIRAWYYLQFEDLMQLHCLFYPETGAENLEQQNLSPEEIDVLEQNFLKYLFQVIDKSNFKIANDEEIDVALSGQYLLNLPITVDDTKLDKEFLTRYFAKHHHENLPDFADKDAREV
;
A
#
# COMPACT_ATOMS: atom_id res chain seq x y z
N MET A 1 -4.02 44.04 0.81
CA MET A 1 -2.93 43.07 0.57
C MET A 1 -2.97 42.11 1.74
N GLU A 2 -3.78 41.07 1.62
CA GLU A 2 -3.83 40.01 2.63
C GLU A 2 -2.52 39.24 2.57
N THR A 3 -1.81 39.24 3.69
CA THR A 3 -0.68 38.36 3.94
C THR A 3 -1.15 36.93 3.77
N LYS A 4 -0.84 36.30 2.64
CA LYS A 4 -0.94 34.84 2.47
C LYS A 4 -0.15 34.23 3.62
N GLU A 5 -0.86 33.75 4.64
CA GLU A 5 -0.25 32.86 5.62
C GLU A 5 0.43 31.76 4.84
N LYS A 6 1.73 31.56 5.10
CA LYS A 6 2.39 30.38 4.58
C LYS A 6 1.64 29.20 5.17
N GLU A 7 0.85 28.51 4.35
CA GLU A 7 0.21 27.24 4.68
C GLU A 7 1.33 26.23 4.96
N ILE A 8 1.86 26.28 6.18
CA ILE A 8 2.86 25.34 6.67
C ILE A 8 2.07 24.13 7.16
N ILE A 9 1.96 23.15 6.27
CA ILE A 9 1.31 21.88 6.55
C ILE A 9 2.12 21.17 7.66
N ARG A 10 1.48 20.91 8.79
CA ARG A 10 2.05 20.06 9.85
C ARG A 10 1.63 18.62 9.59
N LEU A 11 2.41 17.91 8.80
CA LEU A 11 2.30 16.45 8.73
C LEU A 11 2.75 15.87 10.07
N GLU A 12 1.89 15.08 10.70
CA GLU A 12 2.30 14.29 11.86
C GLU A 12 3.43 13.36 11.42
N LYS A 13 4.53 13.37 12.17
CA LYS A 13 5.63 12.46 11.89
C LYS A 13 5.19 11.06 12.27
N GLU A 14 5.15 10.17 11.29
CA GLU A 14 5.02 8.74 11.56
C GLU A 14 6.05 8.30 12.61
N THR A 15 5.62 7.45 13.53
CA THR A 15 6.47 6.87 14.56
C THR A 15 7.41 5.84 13.92
N VAL A 16 8.53 6.33 13.40
CA VAL A 16 9.58 5.48 12.84
C VAL A 16 10.74 5.35 13.82
N ILE A 17 11.42 4.20 13.82
CA ILE A 17 12.74 4.07 14.44
C ILE A 17 13.76 4.68 13.46
N PRO A 18 14.34 5.86 13.73
CA PRO A 18 15.24 6.53 12.78
C PRO A 18 16.64 5.89 12.74
N ILE A 19 16.87 4.87 13.54
CA ILE A 19 18.16 4.19 13.68
C ILE A 19 18.23 3.05 12.67
N LEU A 20 19.27 3.05 11.85
CA LEU A 20 19.56 1.94 10.94
C LEU A 20 19.64 0.62 11.73
N LYS A 21 18.96 -0.42 11.23
CA LYS A 21 18.96 -1.75 11.82
C LYS A 21 20.38 -2.28 12.12
N SER A 22 21.33 -2.06 11.20
CA SER A 22 22.74 -2.47 11.37
C SER A 22 23.41 -1.78 12.56
N LYS A 23 23.11 -0.50 12.79
CA LYS A 23 23.60 0.27 13.92
C LYS A 23 22.99 -0.24 15.22
N LEU A 24 21.69 -0.49 15.24
CA LEU A 24 20.98 -1.05 16.39
C LEU A 24 21.58 -2.41 16.80
N ILE A 25 21.74 -3.33 15.83
CA ILE A 25 22.31 -4.67 16.08
C ILE A 25 23.74 -4.56 16.60
N THR A 26 24.57 -3.72 15.98
CA THR A 26 25.97 -3.52 16.40
C THR A 26 26.06 -2.98 17.82
N THR A 27 25.27 -1.94 18.14
CA THR A 27 25.25 -1.34 19.49
C THR A 27 24.79 -2.36 20.54
N LEU A 28 23.68 -3.06 20.31
CA LEU A 28 23.17 -4.06 21.26
C LEU A 28 24.15 -5.22 21.46
N THR A 29 24.78 -5.69 20.38
CA THR A 29 25.79 -6.75 20.45
C THR A 29 27.02 -6.32 21.26
N GLY A 30 27.43 -5.05 21.13
CA GLY A 30 28.56 -4.47 21.88
C GLY A 30 28.31 -4.37 23.38
N LEU A 31 27.06 -4.25 23.81
CA LEU A 31 26.66 -4.17 25.23
C LEU A 31 26.66 -5.54 25.93
N ILE A 32 26.57 -6.63 25.18
CA ILE A 32 26.62 -7.99 25.74
C ILE A 32 28.07 -8.30 26.11
N GLY A 33 28.39 -8.68 27.35
CA GLY A 33 29.77 -8.99 27.75
C GLY A 33 30.27 -10.37 27.28
N ASP A 34 29.39 -11.37 27.32
CA ASP A 34 29.73 -12.76 27.04
C ASP A 34 29.80 -13.07 25.52
N PRO A 35 30.92 -13.61 25.00
CA PRO A 35 31.06 -13.95 23.58
C PRO A 35 30.10 -15.01 23.06
N SER A 36 29.72 -15.98 23.89
CA SER A 36 28.75 -17.02 23.55
C SER A 36 27.36 -16.41 23.37
N ILE A 37 26.93 -15.56 24.31
CA ILE A 37 25.65 -14.86 24.25
C ILE A 37 25.60 -13.90 23.05
N ARG A 38 26.72 -13.22 22.73
CA ARG A 38 26.83 -12.39 21.51
C ARG A 38 26.54 -13.20 20.25
N ALA A 39 27.14 -14.40 20.13
CA ALA A 39 26.95 -15.25 18.97
C ALA A 39 25.51 -15.74 18.84
N GLU A 40 24.86 -16.09 19.96
CA GLU A 40 23.44 -16.46 19.99
C GLU A 40 22.53 -15.29 19.62
N PHE A 41 22.78 -14.09 20.16
CA PHE A 41 22.04 -12.88 19.82
C PHE A 41 22.11 -12.57 18.32
N LEU A 42 23.29 -12.65 17.71
CA LEU A 42 23.44 -12.45 16.26
C LEU A 42 22.70 -13.51 15.44
N LYS A 43 22.70 -14.78 15.88
CA LYS A 43 21.89 -15.83 15.25
C LYS A 43 20.40 -15.53 15.36
N PHE A 44 19.95 -15.04 16.52
CA PHE A 44 18.57 -14.62 16.73
C PHE A 44 18.19 -13.47 15.77
N CYS A 45 18.98 -12.40 15.70
CA CYS A 45 18.71 -11.29 14.77
C CYS A 45 18.61 -11.76 13.31
N LYS A 46 19.50 -12.65 12.87
CA LYS A 46 19.44 -13.24 11.52
C LYS A 46 18.17 -14.07 11.32
N ARG A 47 17.77 -14.89 12.30
CA ARG A 47 16.53 -15.69 12.22
C ARG A 47 15.31 -14.79 12.08
N VAL A 48 15.20 -13.75 12.91
CA VAL A 48 14.11 -12.77 12.81
C VAL A 48 14.07 -12.14 11.41
N GLU A 49 15.23 -11.73 10.88
CA GLU A 49 15.29 -11.15 9.53
C GLU A 49 14.84 -12.13 8.45
N TYR A 50 15.28 -13.39 8.50
CA TYR A 50 14.85 -14.39 7.52
C TYR A 50 13.37 -14.72 7.64
N THR A 51 12.83 -14.79 8.86
CA THR A 51 11.40 -15.00 9.09
C THR A 51 10.57 -13.86 8.51
N ILE A 52 10.97 -12.62 8.77
CA ILE A 52 10.29 -11.44 8.20
C ILE A 52 10.36 -11.48 6.66
N ARG A 53 11.54 -11.74 6.08
CA ARG A 53 11.72 -11.83 4.62
C ARG A 53 10.87 -12.94 4.00
N ALA A 54 10.83 -14.12 4.63
CA ALA A 54 10.01 -15.24 4.16
C ALA A 54 8.51 -14.91 4.23
N TRP A 55 8.07 -14.21 5.29
CA TRP A 55 6.69 -13.77 5.41
C TRP A 55 6.31 -12.80 4.30
N TYR A 56 7.13 -11.77 4.05
CA TYR A 56 6.90 -10.86 2.93
C TYR A 56 6.89 -11.63 1.60
N TYR A 57 7.82 -12.55 1.38
CA TYR A 57 7.85 -13.34 0.15
C TYR A 57 6.55 -14.09 -0.09
N LEU A 58 6.04 -14.81 0.91
CA LEU A 58 4.77 -15.54 0.81
C LEU A 58 3.59 -14.61 0.52
N GLN A 59 3.55 -13.45 1.18
CA GLN A 59 2.48 -12.47 0.92
C GLN A 59 2.56 -11.85 -0.48
N PHE A 60 3.77 -11.63 -0.99
CA PHE A 60 3.97 -11.08 -2.33
C PHE A 60 3.70 -12.12 -3.42
N GLU A 61 3.94 -13.40 -3.17
CA GLU A 61 3.74 -14.46 -4.16
C GLU A 61 2.29 -14.53 -4.63
N ASP A 62 1.33 -14.59 -3.69
CA ASP A 62 -0.10 -14.63 -4.01
C ASP A 62 -0.56 -13.35 -4.72
N LEU A 63 -0.10 -12.18 -4.26
CA LEU A 63 -0.41 -10.89 -4.89
C LEU A 63 0.16 -10.80 -6.31
N MET A 64 1.39 -11.29 -6.52
CA MET A 64 2.03 -11.29 -7.83
C MET A 64 1.33 -12.22 -8.82
N GLN A 65 0.86 -13.39 -8.37
CA GLN A 65 0.06 -14.29 -9.21
C GLN A 65 -1.22 -13.60 -9.69
N LEU A 66 -1.95 -12.95 -8.79
CA LEU A 66 -3.15 -12.19 -9.14
C LEU A 66 -2.84 -10.99 -10.04
N HIS A 67 -1.76 -10.26 -9.76
CA HIS A 67 -1.33 -9.15 -10.60
C HIS A 67 -1.03 -9.60 -12.04
N CYS A 68 -0.36 -10.74 -12.22
CA CYS A 68 -0.10 -11.30 -13.54
C CYS A 68 -1.38 -11.69 -14.28
N LEU A 69 -2.42 -12.14 -13.56
CA LEU A 69 -3.71 -12.48 -14.15
C LEU A 69 -4.43 -11.24 -14.72
N PHE A 70 -4.29 -10.10 -14.05
CA PHE A 70 -4.96 -8.85 -14.44
C PHE A 70 -4.02 -7.84 -15.12
N TYR A 71 -2.87 -8.29 -15.61
CA TYR A 71 -1.89 -7.40 -16.23
C TYR A 71 -2.46 -6.76 -17.52
N PRO A 72 -2.33 -5.44 -17.74
CA PRO A 72 -3.02 -4.77 -18.85
C PRO A 72 -2.71 -5.32 -20.25
N GLU A 73 -1.52 -5.85 -20.48
CA GLU A 73 -1.10 -6.33 -21.81
C GLU A 73 -1.42 -7.81 -22.05
N THR A 74 -1.39 -8.64 -21.00
CA THR A 74 -1.47 -10.11 -21.12
C THR A 74 -2.63 -10.73 -20.33
N GLY A 75 -3.33 -9.94 -19.51
CA GLY A 75 -4.35 -10.43 -18.59
C GLY A 75 -5.56 -11.02 -19.31
N ALA A 76 -5.98 -10.42 -20.42
CA ALA A 76 -7.08 -10.96 -21.23
C ALA A 76 -6.78 -12.38 -21.74
N GLU A 77 -5.58 -12.60 -22.30
CA GLU A 77 -5.14 -13.92 -22.75
C GLU A 77 -5.01 -14.91 -21.58
N ASN A 78 -4.50 -14.45 -20.43
CA ASN A 78 -4.35 -15.29 -19.23
C ASN A 78 -5.71 -15.75 -18.68
N LEU A 79 -6.72 -14.88 -18.69
CA LEU A 79 -8.09 -15.19 -18.25
C LEU A 79 -8.75 -16.17 -19.23
N GLU A 80 -8.60 -15.96 -20.54
CA GLU A 80 -9.12 -16.87 -21.57
C GLU A 80 -8.50 -18.28 -21.45
N GLN A 81 -7.19 -18.37 -21.19
CA GLN A 81 -6.51 -19.66 -21.01
C GLN A 81 -7.03 -20.44 -19.79
N GLN A 82 -7.43 -19.75 -18.73
CA GLN A 82 -7.92 -20.37 -17.51
C GLN A 82 -9.40 -20.77 -17.56
N ASN A 83 -10.16 -20.34 -18.57
CA ASN A 83 -11.59 -20.63 -18.73
C ASN A 83 -12.42 -20.38 -17.47
N LEU A 84 -12.13 -19.29 -16.77
CA LEU A 84 -12.82 -18.91 -15.54
C LEU A 84 -14.20 -18.33 -15.83
N SER A 85 -15.15 -18.58 -14.93
CA SER A 85 -16.46 -17.92 -14.99
C SER A 85 -16.34 -16.45 -14.55
N PRO A 86 -17.27 -15.57 -14.97
CA PRO A 86 -17.30 -14.18 -14.52
C PRO A 86 -17.36 -14.05 -12.98
N GLU A 87 -18.03 -14.97 -12.29
CA GLU A 87 -18.10 -14.98 -10.83
C GLU A 87 -16.75 -15.37 -10.18
N GLU A 88 -16.02 -16.30 -10.78
CA GLU A 88 -14.67 -16.66 -10.33
C GLU A 88 -13.68 -15.50 -10.52
N ILE A 89 -13.80 -14.79 -11.64
CA ILE A 89 -13.02 -13.59 -11.92
C ILE A 89 -13.29 -12.52 -10.86
N ASP A 90 -14.55 -12.24 -10.54
CA ASP A 90 -14.91 -11.27 -9.48
C ASP A 90 -14.26 -11.65 -8.13
N VAL A 91 -14.29 -12.93 -7.74
CA VAL A 91 -13.64 -13.39 -6.51
C VAL A 91 -12.13 -13.13 -6.54
N LEU A 92 -11.47 -13.37 -7.67
CA LEU A 92 -10.02 -13.13 -7.83
C LEU A 92 -9.67 -11.64 -7.81
N GLU A 93 -10.48 -10.80 -8.43
CA GLU A 93 -10.33 -9.33 -8.38
C GLU A 93 -10.49 -8.79 -6.96
N GLN A 94 -11.50 -9.27 -6.21
CA GLN A 94 -11.70 -8.89 -4.81
C GLN A 94 -10.54 -9.39 -3.91
N ASN A 95 -10.01 -10.59 -4.17
CA ASN A 95 -8.83 -11.10 -3.49
C ASN A 95 -7.59 -10.26 -3.79
N PHE A 96 -7.46 -9.74 -5.01
CA PHE A 96 -6.36 -8.85 -5.38
C PHE A 96 -6.37 -7.59 -4.54
N LEU A 97 -7.52 -6.88 -4.45
CA LEU A 97 -7.64 -5.70 -3.60
C LEU A 97 -7.38 -6.02 -2.13
N LYS A 98 -7.91 -7.13 -1.63
CA LYS A 98 -7.65 -7.57 -0.25
C LYS A 98 -6.17 -7.71 0.06
N TYR A 99 -5.41 -8.40 -0.81
CA TYR A 99 -3.97 -8.56 -0.59
C TYR A 99 -3.20 -7.26 -0.81
N LEU A 100 -3.59 -6.43 -1.77
CA LEU A 100 -3.00 -5.12 -2.00
C LEU A 100 -3.14 -4.23 -0.75
N PHE A 101 -4.35 -4.11 -0.20
CA PHE A 101 -4.57 -3.31 1.02
C PHE A 101 -3.84 -3.87 2.23
N GLN A 102 -3.75 -5.20 2.38
CA GLN A 102 -2.92 -5.79 3.44
C GLN A 102 -1.44 -5.42 3.33
N VAL A 103 -0.91 -5.29 2.10
CA VAL A 103 0.47 -4.85 1.87
C VAL A 103 0.63 -3.36 2.17
N ILE A 104 -0.34 -2.52 1.79
CA ILE A 104 -0.39 -1.08 2.09
C ILE A 104 -0.35 -0.87 3.61
N ASP A 105 -1.26 -1.52 4.35
CA ASP A 105 -1.35 -1.41 5.81
C ASP A 105 -0.06 -1.82 6.52
N LYS A 106 0.56 -2.94 6.09
CA LYS A 106 1.83 -3.43 6.67
C LYS A 106 3.03 -2.58 6.32
N SER A 107 2.93 -1.76 5.29
CA SER A 107 4.00 -0.88 4.84
C SER A 107 3.92 0.51 5.49
N ASN A 108 3.01 0.69 6.46
CA ASN A 108 2.68 1.96 7.10
C ASN A 108 2.12 3.01 6.13
N PHE A 109 1.52 2.58 5.02
CA PHE A 109 0.76 3.48 4.18
C PHE A 109 -0.68 3.55 4.68
N LYS A 110 -1.32 4.70 4.51
CA LYS A 110 -2.75 4.89 4.73
C LYS A 110 -3.41 5.41 3.47
N ILE A 111 -4.70 5.12 3.32
CA ILE A 111 -5.53 5.74 2.29
C ILE A 111 -5.68 7.23 2.65
N ALA A 112 -5.45 8.10 1.68
CA ALA A 112 -5.61 9.55 1.89
C ALA A 112 -7.10 9.91 1.95
N ASN A 113 -7.45 10.82 2.86
CA ASN A 113 -8.79 11.40 2.93
C ASN A 113 -8.92 12.64 2.02
N ASP A 114 -10.13 13.17 1.86
CA ASP A 114 -10.36 14.31 0.97
C ASP A 114 -9.62 15.58 1.41
N GLU A 115 -9.49 15.83 2.71
CA GLU A 115 -8.71 16.97 3.23
C GLU A 115 -7.23 16.88 2.83
N GLU A 116 -6.62 15.69 2.93
CA GLU A 116 -5.24 15.43 2.53
C GLU A 116 -5.06 15.55 1.02
N ILE A 117 -6.05 15.14 0.23
CA ILE A 117 -6.07 15.28 -1.23
C ILE A 117 -6.18 16.76 -1.60
N ASP A 118 -7.09 17.52 -1.00
CA ASP A 118 -7.25 18.96 -1.26
C ASP A 118 -5.98 19.74 -0.94
N VAL A 119 -5.30 19.39 0.15
CA VAL A 119 -3.99 19.96 0.50
C VAL A 119 -2.92 19.58 -0.52
N ALA A 120 -2.91 18.33 -1.01
CA ALA A 120 -1.99 17.92 -2.06
C ALA A 120 -2.24 18.67 -3.39
N LEU A 121 -3.51 18.96 -3.70
CA LEU A 121 -3.94 19.70 -4.89
C LEU A 121 -3.74 21.22 -4.78
N SER A 122 -3.66 21.78 -3.57
CA SER A 122 -3.39 23.21 -3.36
C SER A 122 -1.90 23.56 -3.32
N GLY A 123 -1.02 22.55 -3.28
CA GLY A 123 0.41 22.71 -3.10
C GLY A 123 1.11 23.52 -4.21
N GLN A 124 1.95 24.49 -3.82
CA GLN A 124 2.79 25.29 -4.73
C GLN A 124 3.80 24.46 -5.56
N TYR A 125 4.00 23.19 -5.22
CA TYR A 125 4.96 22.27 -5.87
C TYR A 125 4.28 21.21 -6.75
N LEU A 126 3.03 21.43 -7.15
CA LEU A 126 2.32 20.55 -8.07
C LEU A 126 3.09 20.38 -9.38
N LEU A 127 3.47 19.14 -9.67
CA LEU A 127 4.06 18.78 -10.95
C LEU A 127 2.92 18.61 -11.97
N ASN A 128 2.67 19.64 -12.75
CA ASN A 128 1.65 19.61 -13.80
C ASN A 128 2.19 18.86 -15.03
N LEU A 129 2.02 17.54 -15.03
CA LEU A 129 2.19 16.73 -16.24
C LEU A 129 0.89 16.79 -17.06
N PRO A 130 0.95 16.92 -18.39
CA PRO A 130 -0.24 16.89 -19.25
C PRO A 130 -0.76 15.46 -19.41
N ILE A 131 -1.19 14.87 -18.29
CA ILE A 131 -1.77 13.53 -18.23
C ILE A 131 -3.27 13.74 -18.05
N THR A 132 -4.03 13.43 -19.08
CA THR A 132 -5.49 13.38 -19.02
C THR A 132 -5.92 11.94 -18.84
N VAL A 133 -6.62 11.66 -17.73
CA VAL A 133 -7.27 10.37 -17.50
C VAL A 133 -8.60 10.37 -18.26
N ASP A 134 -8.88 9.29 -18.97
CA ASP A 134 -10.15 9.07 -19.64
C ASP A 134 -11.13 8.43 -18.65
N ASP A 135 -11.94 9.25 -17.97
CA ASP A 135 -12.90 8.79 -16.95
C ASP A 135 -13.93 7.79 -17.48
N THR A 136 -14.18 7.78 -18.80
CA THR A 136 -15.14 6.85 -19.41
C THR A 136 -14.65 5.41 -19.42
N LYS A 137 -13.34 5.19 -19.30
CA LYS A 137 -12.71 3.86 -19.28
C LYS A 137 -12.44 3.34 -17.88
N LEU A 138 -12.73 4.14 -16.85
CA LEU A 138 -12.42 3.79 -15.48
C LEU A 138 -13.59 3.01 -14.87
N ASP A 139 -13.28 1.85 -14.30
CA ASP A 139 -14.27 1.05 -13.58
C ASP A 139 -14.75 1.80 -12.34
N LYS A 140 -16.06 2.00 -12.23
CA LYS A 140 -16.71 2.67 -11.10
C LYS A 140 -17.22 1.69 -10.03
N GLU A 141 -17.39 0.42 -10.36
CA GLU A 141 -17.99 -0.58 -9.49
C GLU A 141 -16.95 -1.36 -8.67
N PHE A 142 -15.73 -1.51 -9.19
CA PHE A 142 -14.72 -2.38 -8.61
C PHE A 142 -14.33 -2.01 -7.17
N LEU A 143 -13.95 -0.74 -6.95
CA LEU A 143 -13.61 -0.22 -5.62
C LEU A 143 -14.85 -0.12 -4.72
N THR A 144 -15.96 0.37 -5.26
CA THR A 144 -17.23 0.52 -4.54
C THR A 144 -17.71 -0.81 -3.96
N ARG A 145 -17.69 -1.89 -4.76
CA ARG A 145 -18.05 -3.24 -4.30
C ARG A 145 -17.11 -3.77 -3.22
N TYR A 146 -15.82 -3.46 -3.32
CA TYR A 146 -14.85 -3.87 -2.32
C TYR A 146 -15.10 -3.18 -0.97
N PHE A 147 -15.25 -1.85 -0.98
CA PHE A 147 -15.49 -1.06 0.24
C PHE A 147 -16.87 -1.32 0.86
N ALA A 148 -17.88 -1.68 0.06
CA ALA A 148 -19.17 -2.14 0.59
C ALA A 148 -19.03 -3.42 1.46
N LYS A 149 -18.10 -4.31 1.10
CA LYS A 149 -17.83 -5.56 1.86
C LYS A 149 -16.78 -5.35 2.97
N HIS A 150 -15.88 -4.40 2.80
CA HIS A 150 -14.78 -4.10 3.71
C HIS A 150 -14.90 -2.65 4.22
N HIS A 151 -15.50 -2.49 5.41
CA HIS A 151 -15.66 -1.15 6.00
C HIS A 151 -14.28 -0.52 6.28
N HIS A 152 -14.11 0.71 5.80
CA HIS A 152 -12.97 1.58 6.09
C HIS A 152 -13.49 2.95 6.52
N GLU A 153 -12.84 3.55 7.52
CA GLU A 153 -13.17 4.90 7.98
C GLU A 153 -12.47 5.94 7.09
N ASN A 154 -13.11 7.09 6.87
CA ASN A 154 -12.55 8.25 6.16
C ASN A 154 -12.08 7.94 4.73
N LEU A 155 -12.86 7.15 3.99
CA LEU A 155 -12.60 6.92 2.57
C LEU A 155 -12.78 8.22 1.78
N PRO A 156 -11.91 8.49 0.80
CA PRO A 156 -12.04 9.65 -0.07
C PRO A 156 -13.21 9.48 -1.02
N ASP A 157 -13.74 10.59 -1.54
CA ASP A 157 -14.91 10.63 -2.41
C ASP A 157 -14.76 9.76 -3.68
N PHE A 158 -13.53 9.52 -4.16
CA PHE A 158 -13.33 8.65 -5.33
C PHE A 158 -13.54 7.16 -5.04
N ALA A 159 -13.60 6.76 -3.76
CA ALA A 159 -13.91 5.40 -3.35
C ALA A 159 -15.36 5.01 -3.62
N ASP A 160 -16.25 6.00 -3.78
CA ASP A 160 -17.64 5.86 -4.18
C ASP A 160 -17.95 6.88 -5.30
N LYS A 161 -17.60 6.54 -6.54
CA LYS A 161 -17.84 7.42 -7.70
C LYS A 161 -19.33 7.60 -8.01
N ASP A 162 -20.23 6.76 -7.49
CA ASP A 162 -21.67 6.86 -7.73
C ASP A 162 -22.34 7.91 -6.82
N ALA A 163 -21.68 8.34 -5.73
CA ALA A 163 -22.19 9.36 -4.82
C ALA A 163 -22.17 10.81 -5.38
N ARG A 164 -21.57 11.05 -6.55
CA ARG A 164 -21.46 12.39 -7.18
C ARG A 164 -22.41 12.62 -8.37
N GLU A 165 -23.34 11.71 -8.65
CA GLU A 165 -24.43 11.92 -9.61
C GLU A 165 -25.78 12.21 -8.91
N VAL A 166 -25.84 13.22 -8.03
CA VAL A 166 -27.07 13.91 -7.60
C VAL A 166 -26.83 15.40 -7.44
#